data_AF-A0A537QES0-F1
#
_entry.id   AF-A0A537QES0-F1
#
_cell.length_a   1.000
_cell.length_b   1.000
_cell.length_c   1.000
_cell.angle_alpha   90.00
_cell.angle_beta   90.00
_cell.angle_gamma   90.00
#
_symmetry.space_group_name_H-M   'P 1'
#
loop_
_entity.id
_entity.type
_entity.pdbx_description
1 polymer ?
#
loop_
_entity_poly.entity_id
_entity_poly.type
_entity_poly.pdbx_seq_one_letter_code
_entity_poly.pdbx_strand_id
1 'polypeptide(L)'
;MALAWFAAAAEKTSASAFVTDEEIVTRDRGFLRYSSPEFRQVVDYDTLLEANPFGETVAVERSAYSRLADRLAVQSIAAARSSLLLNLAYRERVGHIPCALVAHDGEKIVDAEAAAEAHEHAVRAHIAEAALSERLVTPSRCDARLCAGVRVSRILR
;
A
#
# COMPACT_ATOMS: atom_id res chain seq x y z
N MET A 1 26.37 -5.25 -3.76
CA MET A 1 26.39 -3.80 -3.45
C MET A 1 25.04 -3.25 -2.98
N ALA A 2 23.91 -3.66 -3.59
CA ALA A 2 22.59 -3.13 -3.25
C ALA A 2 22.19 -3.33 -1.76
N LEU A 3 22.51 -4.49 -1.17
CA LEU A 3 22.25 -4.76 0.26
C LEU A 3 23.02 -3.85 1.23
N ALA A 4 24.24 -3.42 0.87
CA ALA A 4 25.00 -2.49 1.71
C ALA A 4 24.38 -1.08 1.69
N TRP A 5 23.81 -0.68 0.55
CA TRP A 5 23.06 0.56 0.44
C TRP A 5 21.74 0.49 1.23
N PHE A 6 21.03 -0.64 1.14
CA PHE A 6 19.86 -0.91 1.96
C PHE A 6 20.18 -0.81 3.46
N ALA A 7 21.24 -1.48 3.92
CA ALA A 7 21.67 -1.42 5.32
C ALA A 7 21.99 0.02 5.76
N ALA A 8 22.73 0.76 4.93
CA ALA A 8 23.05 2.16 5.21
C ALA A 8 21.80 3.07 5.23
N ALA A 9 20.82 2.83 4.36
CA ALA A 9 19.54 3.55 4.35
C ALA A 9 18.69 3.21 5.58
N ALA A 10 18.67 1.93 5.98
CA ALA A 10 17.98 1.48 7.18
C ALA A 10 18.59 2.08 8.46
N GLU A 11 19.92 2.15 8.57
CA GLU A 11 20.61 2.73 9.72
C GLU A 11 20.41 4.26 9.87
N LYS A 12 20.21 4.96 8.75
CA LYS A 12 20.15 6.43 8.73
C LYS A 12 18.74 7.00 8.81
N THR A 13 17.71 6.15 8.82
CA THR A 13 16.32 6.59 8.86
C THR A 13 15.63 6.03 10.10
N SER A 14 14.52 6.66 10.48
CA SER A 14 13.65 6.18 11.54
C SER A 14 12.53 5.27 11.01
N ALA A 15 12.66 4.74 9.79
CA ALA A 15 11.63 3.92 9.17
C ALA A 15 11.74 2.49 9.71
N SER A 16 10.61 1.93 10.14
CA SER A 16 10.51 0.56 10.66
C SER A 16 10.13 -0.45 9.57
N ALA A 17 9.83 0.05 8.36
CA ALA A 17 9.67 -0.74 7.16
C ALA A 17 10.14 0.02 5.92
N PHE A 18 10.50 -0.72 4.88
CA PHE A 18 10.96 -0.21 3.59
C PHE A 18 10.27 -0.93 2.46
N VAL A 19 9.82 -0.15 1.47
CA VAL A 19 9.43 -0.67 0.15
C VAL A 19 10.58 -0.41 -0.81
N THR A 20 10.87 -1.37 -1.68
CA THR A 20 11.88 -1.22 -2.72
C THR A 20 11.24 -1.26 -4.10
N ASP A 21 11.95 -0.74 -5.10
CA ASP A 21 11.59 -0.97 -6.49
C ASP A 21 11.76 -2.45 -6.86
N GLU A 22 11.23 -2.82 -8.02
CA GLU A 22 11.29 -4.16 -8.57
C GLU A 22 11.87 -4.13 -9.99
N GLU A 23 12.50 -5.20 -10.44
CA GLU A 23 12.94 -5.38 -11.82
C GLU A 23 12.04 -6.43 -12.48
N ILE A 24 11.31 -6.05 -13.53
CA ILE A 24 10.63 -7.05 -14.37
C ILE A 24 11.68 -7.67 -15.28
N VAL A 25 11.82 -8.98 -15.18
CA VAL A 25 12.72 -9.80 -15.98
C VAL A 25 11.89 -10.67 -16.92
N THR A 26 12.06 -10.50 -18.23
CA THR A 26 11.47 -11.39 -19.24
C THR A 26 12.53 -12.34 -19.76
N ARG A 27 12.25 -13.63 -19.77
CA ARG A 27 13.14 -14.66 -20.30
C ARG A 27 12.60 -15.22 -21.61
N ASP A 28 13.48 -15.60 -22.51
CA ASP A 28 13.14 -16.34 -23.72
C ASP A 28 14.06 -17.56 -23.80
N ARG A 29 13.47 -18.76 -23.83
CA ARG A 29 14.19 -20.05 -23.79
C ARG A 29 15.21 -20.16 -22.65
N GLY A 30 14.89 -19.58 -21.49
CA GLY A 30 15.75 -19.60 -20.31
C GLY A 30 16.84 -18.51 -20.26
N PHE A 31 16.98 -17.71 -21.32
CA PHE A 31 17.91 -16.58 -21.35
C PHE A 31 17.20 -15.27 -21.02
N LEU A 32 17.87 -14.39 -20.28
CA LEU A 32 17.40 -13.03 -20.02
C LEU A 32 17.26 -12.29 -21.36
N ARG A 33 16.04 -11.87 -21.71
CA ARG A 33 15.74 -11.15 -22.96
C ARG A 33 15.53 -9.67 -22.72
N TYR A 34 14.87 -9.31 -21.63
CA TYR A 34 14.59 -7.92 -21.28
C TYR A 34 14.59 -7.77 -19.76
N SER A 35 15.10 -6.63 -19.28
CA SER A 35 14.85 -6.20 -17.91
C SER A 35 14.44 -4.74 -17.87
N SER A 36 13.45 -4.42 -17.03
CA SER A 36 12.97 -3.05 -16.83
C SER A 36 12.72 -2.80 -15.35
N PRO A 37 13.29 -1.74 -14.78
CA PRO A 37 12.93 -1.33 -13.42
C PRO A 37 11.48 -0.81 -13.40
N GLU A 38 10.73 -1.23 -12.40
CA GLU A 38 9.47 -0.63 -11.98
C GLU A 38 9.75 0.32 -10.81
N PHE A 39 9.72 1.61 -11.11
CA PHE A 39 9.88 2.65 -10.10
C PHE A 39 8.58 2.84 -9.35
N ARG A 40 8.61 2.65 -8.03
CA ARG A 40 7.47 2.86 -7.16
C ARG A 40 7.51 4.28 -6.57
N GLN A 41 6.34 4.79 -6.20
CA GLN A 41 6.25 6.08 -5.51
C GLN A 41 6.60 5.93 -4.03
N VAL A 42 6.70 7.05 -3.31
CA VAL A 42 6.72 7.02 -1.85
C VAL A 42 5.41 6.41 -1.36
N VAL A 43 5.48 5.58 -0.32
CA VAL A 43 4.29 4.95 0.27
C VAL A 43 3.38 6.04 0.85
N ASP A 44 2.21 6.16 0.26
CA ASP A 44 1.14 7.06 0.67
C ASP A 44 -0.05 6.24 1.17
N TYR A 45 -0.57 6.61 2.34
CA TYR A 45 -1.62 5.85 3.00
C TYR A 45 -2.95 5.92 2.24
N ASP A 46 -3.28 7.08 1.67
CA ASP A 46 -4.52 7.26 0.92
C ASP A 46 -4.49 6.44 -0.38
N THR A 47 -3.34 6.45 -1.08
CA THR A 47 -3.10 5.56 -2.23
C THR A 47 -3.29 4.08 -1.85
N LEU A 48 -2.79 3.67 -0.67
CA LEU A 48 -2.95 2.30 -0.16
C LEU A 48 -4.39 1.91 0.19
N LEU A 49 -5.28 2.87 0.43
CA LEU A 49 -6.70 2.58 0.63
C LEU A 49 -7.43 2.30 -0.69
N GLU A 50 -6.89 2.78 -1.81
CA GLU A 50 -7.47 2.59 -3.15
C GLU A 50 -6.91 1.33 -3.83
N ALA A 51 -5.60 1.13 -3.78
CA ALA A 51 -4.93 -0.02 -4.37
C ALA A 51 -3.59 -0.29 -3.66
N ASN A 52 -3.06 -1.51 -3.81
CA ASN A 52 -1.70 -1.82 -3.37
C ASN A 52 -0.73 -1.89 -4.57
N PRO A 53 -0.11 -0.76 -4.96
CA PRO A 53 0.87 -0.72 -6.04
C PRO A 53 2.28 -1.04 -5.53
N PHE A 54 2.47 -1.66 -4.36
CA PHE A 54 3.79 -1.85 -3.73
C PHE A 54 4.25 -3.31 -3.63
N GLY A 55 3.38 -4.28 -3.95
CA GLY A 55 3.81 -5.63 -4.34
C GLY A 55 4.63 -6.43 -3.30
N GLU A 56 5.52 -7.31 -3.79
CA GLU A 56 6.32 -8.27 -2.99
C GLU A 56 7.54 -7.63 -2.30
N THR A 57 7.72 -6.31 -2.39
CA THR A 57 9.01 -5.64 -2.11
C THR A 57 9.07 -4.98 -0.74
N VAL A 58 8.48 -5.60 0.29
CA VAL A 58 8.40 -5.03 1.64
C VAL A 58 9.40 -5.69 2.58
N ALA A 59 10.32 -4.91 3.13
CA ALA A 59 11.17 -5.29 4.25
C ALA A 59 10.66 -4.63 5.54
N VAL A 60 10.51 -5.40 6.62
CA VAL A 60 9.95 -4.91 7.89
C VAL A 60 10.88 -5.29 9.03
N GLU A 61 11.11 -4.36 9.96
CA GLU A 61 11.82 -4.65 11.19
C GLU A 61 11.05 -5.72 11.98
N ARG A 62 11.75 -6.75 12.49
CA ARG A 62 11.12 -7.86 13.21
C ARG A 62 10.26 -7.40 14.39
N SER A 63 10.70 -6.37 15.12
CA SER A 63 9.95 -5.84 16.26
C SER A 63 8.64 -5.19 15.80
N ALA A 64 8.65 -4.45 14.70
CA ALA A 64 7.48 -3.83 14.10
C ALA A 64 6.50 -4.88 13.57
N TYR A 65 7.00 -5.89 12.85
CA TYR A 65 6.16 -7.00 12.41
C TYR A 65 5.48 -7.71 13.57
N SER A 66 6.20 -7.98 14.66
CA SER A 66 5.66 -8.69 15.82
C SER A 66 4.52 -7.92 16.50
N ARG A 67 4.53 -6.57 16.45
CA ARG A 67 3.42 -5.74 16.97
C ARG A 67 2.17 -5.77 16.09
N LEU A 68 2.32 -6.18 14.83
CA LEU A 68 1.26 -6.16 13.82
C LEU A 68 0.73 -7.56 13.47
N ALA A 69 1.49 -8.63 13.76
CA ALA A 69 1.22 -9.98 13.28
C ALA A 69 -0.22 -10.46 13.58
N ASP A 70 -0.73 -10.20 14.78
CA ASP A 70 -2.08 -10.62 15.20
C ASP A 70 -3.23 -9.85 14.53
N ARG A 71 -2.90 -8.81 13.76
CA ARG A 71 -3.85 -7.91 13.08
C ARG A 71 -3.89 -8.10 11.57
N LEU A 72 -3.09 -9.04 11.05
CA LEU A 72 -2.97 -9.24 9.61
C LEU A 72 -4.10 -10.10 9.05
N ALA A 73 -4.62 -9.71 7.88
CA ALA A 73 -5.51 -10.53 7.09
C ALA A 73 -4.73 -11.70 6.45
N VAL A 74 -4.88 -12.93 6.94
CA VAL A 74 -4.09 -14.12 6.52
C VAL A 74 -4.78 -15.05 5.50
N GLN A 75 -5.84 -14.58 4.84
CA GLN A 75 -6.69 -15.35 3.93
C GLN A 75 -5.99 -15.65 2.60
N SER A 76 -5.08 -14.76 2.19
CA SER A 76 -4.18 -14.94 1.05
C SER A 76 -2.90 -14.13 1.27
N ILE A 77 -1.86 -14.44 0.51
CA ILE A 77 -0.60 -13.67 0.57
C ILE A 77 -0.84 -12.21 0.15
N ALA A 78 -1.71 -11.97 -0.83
CA ALA A 78 -2.06 -10.63 -1.30
C ALA A 78 -2.80 -9.82 -0.22
N ALA A 79 -3.73 -10.45 0.49
CA ALA A 79 -4.44 -9.85 1.63
C ALA A 79 -3.46 -9.53 2.78
N ALA A 80 -2.56 -10.46 3.10
CA ALA A 80 -1.58 -10.29 4.17
C ALA A 80 -0.62 -9.14 3.89
N ARG A 81 -0.15 -9.02 2.64
CA ARG A 81 0.72 -7.91 2.21
C ARG A 81 0.01 -6.57 2.27
N SER A 82 -1.23 -6.51 1.77
CA SER A 82 -2.04 -5.29 1.79
C SER A 82 -2.34 -4.86 3.23
N SER A 83 -2.75 -5.79 4.09
CA SER A 83 -3.01 -5.54 5.50
C SER A 83 -1.74 -5.08 6.25
N LEU A 84 -0.59 -5.70 5.96
CA LEU A 84 0.70 -5.30 6.53
C LEU A 84 1.07 -3.86 6.14
N LEU A 85 0.99 -3.53 4.85
CA LEU A 85 1.31 -2.19 4.36
C LEU A 85 0.37 -1.12 4.90
N LEU A 86 -0.94 -1.38 4.95
CA LEU A 86 -1.93 -0.49 5.56
C LEU A 86 -1.62 -0.23 7.03
N ASN A 87 -1.31 -1.28 7.79
CA ASN A 87 -0.95 -1.17 9.19
C ASN A 87 0.33 -0.37 9.41
N LEU A 88 1.35 -0.62 8.59
CA LEU A 88 2.63 0.09 8.65
C LEU A 88 2.48 1.56 8.24
N ALA A 89 1.80 1.86 7.14
CA ALA A 89 1.59 3.23 6.68
C ALA A 89 0.72 4.04 7.66
N TYR A 90 -0.22 3.39 8.36
CA TYR A 90 -1.07 4.05 9.34
C TYR A 90 -0.38 4.29 10.70
N ARG A 91 0.46 3.35 11.16
CA ARG A 91 0.99 3.35 12.55
C ARG A 91 2.48 3.68 12.65
N GLU A 92 3.20 3.52 11.56
CA GLU A 92 4.66 3.49 11.53
C GLU A 92 5.18 4.37 10.38
N ARG A 93 6.51 4.49 10.23
CA ARG A 93 7.12 5.18 9.09
C ARG A 93 7.58 4.16 8.08
N VAL A 94 7.06 4.25 6.86
CA VAL A 94 7.49 3.42 5.73
C VAL A 94 8.39 4.25 4.83
N GLY A 95 9.65 3.82 4.68
CA GLY A 95 10.59 4.39 3.74
C GLY A 95 10.44 3.77 2.35
N HIS A 96 10.81 4.53 1.32
CA HIS A 96 11.00 3.99 -0.03
C HIS A 96 12.48 4.02 -0.39
N ILE A 97 12.97 2.91 -0.93
CA ILE A 97 14.33 2.75 -1.44
C ILE A 97 14.22 2.61 -2.96
N PRO A 98 14.65 3.63 -3.74
CA PRO A 98 14.56 3.63 -5.19
C PRO A 98 15.65 2.76 -5.82
N CYS A 99 15.66 1.48 -5.46
CA CYS A 99 16.60 0.47 -5.93
C CYS A 99 15.86 -0.85 -6.10
N ALA A 100 15.96 -1.44 -7.29
CA ALA A 100 15.37 -2.73 -7.58
C ALA A 100 16.13 -3.83 -6.82
N LEU A 101 15.59 -4.27 -5.68
CA LEU A 101 16.16 -5.35 -4.86
C LEU A 101 15.48 -6.71 -5.12
N VAL A 102 14.34 -6.69 -5.80
CA VAL A 102 13.55 -7.87 -6.16
C VAL A 102 13.43 -7.91 -7.67
N ALA A 103 13.48 -9.11 -8.24
CA ALA A 103 13.19 -9.33 -9.65
C ALA A 103 11.91 -10.16 -9.80
N HIS A 104 10.98 -9.66 -10.61
CA HIS A 104 9.78 -10.37 -11.03
C HIS A 104 10.05 -11.15 -12.31
N ASP A 105 9.48 -12.35 -12.43
CA ASP A 105 9.35 -12.96 -13.74
C ASP A 105 8.16 -12.32 -14.47
N GLY A 106 8.41 -11.60 -15.56
CA GLY A 106 7.38 -10.94 -16.35
C GLY A 106 6.34 -11.88 -16.97
N GLU A 107 6.56 -13.19 -16.93
CA GLU A 107 5.59 -14.21 -17.33
C GLU A 107 4.61 -14.61 -16.20
N LYS A 108 4.85 -14.19 -14.96
CA LYS A 108 3.98 -14.49 -13.81
C LYS A 108 2.68 -13.70 -13.95
N ILE A 109 1.64 -14.39 -14.42
CA ILE A 109 0.29 -13.85 -14.48
C ILE A 109 -0.23 -13.73 -13.05
N VAL A 110 -0.29 -12.50 -12.53
CA VAL A 110 -1.06 -12.18 -11.34
C VAL A 110 -2.51 -12.01 -11.77
N ASP A 111 -3.41 -12.78 -11.17
CA ASP A 111 -4.85 -12.55 -11.32
C ASP A 111 -5.20 -11.22 -10.65
N ALA A 112 -5.40 -10.19 -11.48
CA ALA A 112 -5.66 -8.83 -11.04
C ALA A 112 -6.98 -8.71 -10.28
N GLU A 113 -8.00 -9.51 -10.63
CA GLU A 113 -9.30 -9.49 -9.97
C GLU A 113 -9.18 -10.10 -8.57
N ALA A 114 -8.54 -11.28 -8.47
CA ALA A 114 -8.29 -11.90 -7.17
C ALA A 114 -7.39 -11.03 -6.26
N ALA A 115 -6.42 -10.32 -6.84
CA ALA A 115 -5.57 -9.38 -6.11
C ALA A 115 -6.37 -8.17 -5.60
N ALA A 116 -7.27 -7.62 -6.41
CA ALA A 116 -8.14 -6.51 -6.03
C ALA A 116 -9.12 -6.92 -4.93
N GLU A 117 -9.76 -8.09 -5.02
CA GLU A 117 -10.65 -8.62 -3.98
C GLU A 117 -9.90 -8.85 -2.65
N ALA A 118 -8.70 -9.43 -2.71
CA ALA A 118 -7.86 -9.64 -1.52
C ALA A 118 -7.44 -8.31 -0.89
N HIS A 119 -7.15 -7.30 -1.70
CA HIS A 119 -6.83 -5.96 -1.24
C HIS A 119 -8.03 -5.29 -0.58
N GLU A 120 -9.20 -5.34 -1.22
CA GLU A 120 -10.43 -4.77 -0.68
C GLU A 120 -10.79 -5.39 0.67
N HIS A 121 -10.65 -6.71 0.80
CA HIS A 121 -10.85 -7.40 2.07
C HIS A 121 -9.91 -6.86 3.17
N ALA A 122 -8.63 -6.67 2.85
CA ALA A 122 -7.65 -6.10 3.78
C ALA A 122 -7.99 -4.66 4.19
N VAL A 123 -8.46 -3.83 3.25
CA VAL A 123 -8.91 -2.46 3.53
C VAL A 123 -10.11 -2.47 4.49
N ARG A 124 -11.13 -3.29 4.22
CA ARG A 124 -12.31 -3.40 5.10
C ARG A 124 -11.92 -3.84 6.52
N ALA A 125 -11.04 -4.84 6.64
CA ALA A 125 -10.55 -5.31 7.94
C ALA A 125 -9.79 -4.21 8.69
N HIS A 126 -8.92 -3.48 7.98
CA HIS A 126 -8.15 -2.37 8.55
C HIS A 126 -9.03 -1.20 9.01
N ILE A 127 -10.04 -0.81 8.22
CA ILE A 127 -10.98 0.26 8.59
C ILE A 127 -11.75 -0.10 9.88
N ALA A 128 -12.21 -1.35 9.97
CA ALA A 128 -12.91 -1.85 11.15
C ALA A 128 -12.03 -1.85 12.40
N GLU A 129 -10.77 -2.30 12.27
CA GLU A 129 -9.83 -2.37 13.39
C GLU A 129 -9.33 -0.98 13.84
N ALA A 130 -9.05 -0.08 12.89
CA ALA A 130 -8.56 1.26 13.17
C ALA A 130 -9.66 2.24 13.62
N ALA A 131 -10.89 1.75 13.83
CA ALA A 131 -12.08 2.56 14.13
C ALA A 131 -12.30 3.73 13.16
N LEU A 132 -11.82 3.61 11.92
CA LEU A 132 -11.94 4.65 10.90
C LEU A 132 -13.35 4.73 10.32
N SER A 133 -14.18 3.72 10.56
CA SER A 133 -15.59 3.68 10.17
C SER A 133 -16.37 4.90 10.65
N GLU A 134 -16.05 5.47 11.81
CA GLU A 134 -16.73 6.65 12.36
C GLU A 134 -16.38 7.95 11.61
N ARG A 135 -15.26 7.95 10.88
CA ARG A 135 -14.81 9.08 10.05
C ARG A 135 -15.36 9.02 8.62
N LEU A 136 -15.84 7.85 8.19
CA LEU A 136 -16.52 7.64 6.93
C LEU A 136 -18.00 8.02 7.05
N VAL A 137 -18.27 9.27 7.41
CA VAL A 137 -19.59 9.87 7.16
C VAL A 137 -19.64 10.18 5.68
N THR A 138 -19.93 9.17 4.85
CA THR A 138 -20.49 9.46 3.53
C THR A 138 -21.78 10.22 3.79
N PRO A 139 -21.97 11.46 3.33
CA PRO A 139 -23.29 12.06 3.35
C PRO A 139 -24.18 11.10 2.57
N SER A 140 -25.06 10.41 3.29
CA SER A 140 -26.20 9.72 2.71
C SER A 140 -26.74 10.65 1.65
N ARG A 141 -26.90 10.18 0.41
CA ARG A 141 -27.53 10.94 -0.67
C ARG A 141 -28.81 11.55 -0.11
N CYS A 142 -28.74 12.81 0.30
CA CYS A 142 -29.90 13.53 0.78
C CYS A 142 -30.83 13.64 -0.41
N ASP A 143 -32.02 13.10 -0.23
CA ASP A 143 -33.16 13.27 -1.12
C ASP A 143 -33.19 14.70 -1.67
N ALA A 144 -33.21 14.81 -2.99
CA ALA A 144 -33.24 16.04 -3.76
C ALA A 144 -34.57 16.83 -3.63
N ARG A 145 -35.21 16.85 -2.45
CA ARG A 145 -36.50 17.51 -2.21
C ARG A 145 -36.52 18.51 -1.05
N LEU A 146 -35.41 18.75 -0.37
CA LEU A 146 -35.36 19.69 0.76
C LEU A 146 -34.47 20.92 0.56
N CYS A 147 -33.98 21.17 -0.66
CA CYS A 147 -33.35 22.45 -1.03
C CYS A 147 -34.40 23.57 -1.18
N ALA A 148 -35.13 23.89 -0.11
CA ALA A 148 -35.92 25.09 0.01
C ALA A 148 -35.45 25.86 1.25
N GLY A 149 -34.60 26.86 1.01
CA GLY A 149 -34.44 27.97 1.96
C GLY A 149 -33.09 28.04 2.66
N VAL A 150 -32.05 28.47 1.94
CA VAL A 150 -31.00 29.30 2.55
C VAL A 150 -30.72 30.47 1.60
N ARG A 151 -31.30 31.63 1.90
CA ARG A 151 -30.91 32.90 1.28
C ARG A 151 -29.58 33.33 1.88
N VAL A 152 -28.55 33.43 1.04
CA VAL A 152 -27.27 34.03 1.41
C VAL A 152 -27.37 35.54 1.19
N SER A 153 -27.43 36.30 2.28
CA SER A 153 -27.24 37.75 2.26
C SER A 153 -25.75 38.06 2.16
N ARG A 154 -25.33 38.62 1.02
CA ARG A 154 -23.98 39.17 0.79
C ARG A 154 -23.77 40.37 1.72
N ILE A 155 -22.75 40.31 2.58
CA ILE A 155 -22.16 41.50 3.20
C ILE A 155 -20.85 41.76 2.46
N LEU A 156 -20.85 42.84 1.66
CA LEU A 156 -19.65 43.44 1.09
C LEU A 156 -19.01 44.36 2.14
N ARG A 157 -17.71 44.20 2.35
CA ARG A 157 -16.79 45.32 2.62
C ARG A 157 -15.50 45.08 1.87
#